data_AF-A0A8S1HSW7-F1
#
_entry.id   AF-A0A8S1HSW7-F1
#
_cell.length_a   1.000
_cell.length_b   1.000
_cell.length_c   1.000
_cell.angle_alpha   90.00
_cell.angle_beta   90.00
_cell.angle_gamma   90.00
#
_symmetry.space_group_name_H-M   'P 1'
#
loop_
_entity.id
_entity.type
_entity.pdbx_description
1 polymer ?
#
loop_
_entity_poly.entity_id
_entity_poly.type
_entity_poly.pdbx_seq_one_letter_code
_entity_poly.pdbx_strand_id
1 'polypeptide(L)'
;MGALAEDIVATVLENIEEKGYKDEEHKAALIKDEANQFFKDQAYDVAIDLYSMAIEYHPTAVLHANRSMAYVKKELYGSALEDADSAIALDPSYLKGFYRRATANMALARFKKALNDYAAVVKVCPNDPDARRKFEECQKIVRRINFEKAISTDHDKKSAADSLDLNSIVVEESYDGPHLDEKVTADFMRDMIAAFKKQKKLHRKYAFKILIEIFAFLRAQPTMVEISVPEKQKFTICGDVHGQFFDLCNIFDINGLPSEKNPYLFNGDFVDRGSFSVETIFTMFGFKLLYPNHFFLSRGNHESDVMNKMYGFEGEVKKKYSQQMSDFFTEIFCHLPLCHLINSKIFVCHGGLFKEDGVTLDDIKKTDRVRQPPDEGIMCDLLWSDPQPLNGRCPSKRGVGCQFGPDVTVRWCKENKVDYVVRSHEVKPEGYEEHHNGQCYTVFSAPNYCDQMGNKGAFITITGDNLKPKFTTFDCVAHPNLPPMAYANNLFGF
;
A
#
# COMPACT_ATOMS: atom_id res chain seq x y z
N MET A 1 -9.34 -14.85 -10.07
CA MET A 1 -10.67 -14.29 -9.77
C MET A 1 -11.37 -13.67 -10.97
N GLY A 2 -10.67 -13.07 -11.96
CA GLY A 2 -11.32 -12.53 -13.18
C GLY A 2 -12.24 -13.53 -13.90
N ALA A 3 -11.75 -14.74 -14.20
CA ALA A 3 -12.57 -15.77 -14.85
C ALA A 3 -13.79 -16.22 -14.01
N LEU A 4 -13.65 -16.30 -12.67
CA LEU A 4 -14.76 -16.71 -11.80
C LEU A 4 -15.82 -15.59 -11.68
N ALA A 5 -15.39 -14.32 -11.64
CA ALA A 5 -16.31 -13.19 -11.63
C ALA A 5 -17.08 -13.10 -12.95
N GLU A 6 -16.41 -13.27 -14.09
CA GLU A 6 -17.04 -13.31 -15.41
C GLU A 6 -18.10 -14.42 -15.52
N ASP A 7 -17.79 -15.64 -15.04
CA ASP A 7 -18.73 -16.76 -15.05
C ASP A 7 -19.98 -16.48 -14.18
N ILE A 8 -19.78 -15.87 -13.00
CA ILE A 8 -20.88 -15.49 -12.10
C ILE A 8 -21.74 -14.40 -12.74
N VAL A 9 -21.12 -13.36 -13.32
CA VAL A 9 -21.82 -12.26 -13.99
C VAL A 9 -22.64 -12.80 -15.15
N ALA A 10 -22.06 -13.66 -16.00
CA ALA A 10 -22.77 -14.30 -17.10
C ALA A 10 -23.99 -15.09 -16.62
N THR A 11 -23.82 -15.91 -15.58
CA THR A 11 -24.91 -16.70 -14.97
C THR A 11 -26.03 -15.80 -14.44
N VAL A 12 -25.70 -14.68 -13.79
CA VAL A 12 -26.67 -13.71 -13.29
C VAL A 12 -27.46 -13.09 -14.45
N LEU A 13 -26.77 -12.69 -15.52
CA LEU A 13 -27.40 -12.09 -16.69
C LEU A 13 -28.33 -13.08 -17.41
N GLU A 14 -27.92 -14.34 -17.58
CA GLU A 14 -28.76 -15.41 -18.15
C GLU A 14 -30.03 -15.61 -17.33
N ASN A 15 -29.92 -15.68 -15.99
CA ASN A 15 -31.10 -15.80 -15.12
C ASN A 15 -32.07 -14.61 -15.23
N ILE A 16 -31.57 -13.39 -15.47
CA ILE A 16 -32.41 -12.20 -15.68
C ILE A 16 -33.10 -12.27 -17.05
N GLU A 17 -32.41 -12.72 -18.09
CA GLU A 17 -33.01 -12.97 -19.41
C GLU A 17 -34.13 -14.03 -19.32
N GLU A 18 -33.90 -15.14 -18.61
CA GLU A 18 -34.90 -16.20 -18.43
C GLU A 18 -36.15 -15.72 -17.66
N LYS A 19 -35.96 -14.89 -16.62
CA LYS A 19 -37.08 -14.29 -15.86
C LYS A 19 -37.88 -13.27 -16.67
N GLY A 20 -37.26 -12.68 -17.69
CA GLY A 20 -37.84 -11.64 -18.54
C GLY A 20 -37.91 -10.26 -17.86
N TYR A 21 -37.85 -9.22 -18.68
CA TYR A 21 -37.96 -7.81 -18.27
C TYR A 21 -38.86 -7.05 -19.25
N LYS A 22 -39.24 -5.82 -18.88
CA LYS A 22 -40.22 -5.02 -19.62
C LYS A 22 -39.54 -4.10 -20.63
N ASP A 23 -38.42 -3.52 -20.22
CA ASP A 23 -37.61 -2.55 -20.93
C ASP A 23 -36.19 -2.55 -20.31
N GLU A 24 -35.28 -1.78 -20.90
CA GLU A 24 -33.88 -1.67 -20.44
C GLU A 24 -33.75 -1.08 -19.04
N GLU A 25 -34.67 -0.19 -18.63
CA GLU A 25 -34.72 0.38 -17.28
C GLU A 25 -35.05 -0.70 -16.23
N HIS A 26 -36.06 -1.53 -16.50
CA HIS A 26 -36.41 -2.67 -15.66
C HIS A 26 -35.25 -3.68 -15.59
N LYS A 27 -34.60 -3.95 -16.73
CA LYS A 27 -33.42 -4.83 -16.77
C LYS A 27 -32.29 -4.29 -15.88
N ALA A 28 -31.93 -3.02 -16.04
CA ALA A 28 -30.90 -2.38 -15.23
C ALA A 28 -31.25 -2.40 -13.73
N ALA A 29 -32.53 -2.23 -13.38
CA ALA A 29 -32.98 -2.31 -12.00
C ALA A 29 -32.81 -3.71 -11.38
N LEU A 30 -33.07 -4.77 -12.14
CA LEU A 30 -32.86 -6.17 -11.72
C LEU A 30 -31.36 -6.46 -11.54
N ILE A 31 -30.52 -6.07 -12.50
CA ILE A 31 -29.06 -6.24 -12.40
C ILE A 31 -28.50 -5.48 -11.18
N LYS A 32 -29.00 -4.26 -10.93
CA LYS A 32 -28.64 -3.46 -9.74
C LYS A 32 -28.99 -4.17 -8.44
N ASP A 33 -30.12 -4.87 -8.37
CA ASP A 33 -30.53 -5.58 -7.16
C ASP A 33 -29.63 -6.79 -6.87
N GLU A 34 -29.22 -7.52 -7.90
CA GLU A 34 -28.18 -8.57 -7.80
C GLU A 34 -26.83 -7.97 -7.38
N ALA A 35 -26.39 -6.87 -8.01
CA ALA A 35 -25.16 -6.16 -7.65
C ALA A 35 -25.16 -5.68 -6.19
N ASN A 36 -26.31 -5.20 -5.69
CA ASN A 36 -26.47 -4.83 -4.28
C ASN A 36 -26.31 -6.03 -3.35
N GLN A 37 -26.75 -7.22 -3.77
CA GLN A 37 -26.62 -8.45 -3.00
C GLN A 37 -25.15 -8.89 -2.93
N PHE A 38 -24.46 -8.97 -4.08
CA PHE A 38 -23.02 -9.26 -4.09
C PHE A 38 -22.20 -8.24 -3.31
N PHE A 39 -22.59 -6.96 -3.33
CA PHE A 39 -21.96 -5.94 -2.49
C PHE A 39 -22.12 -6.23 -0.99
N LYS A 40 -23.31 -6.66 -0.53
CA LYS A 40 -23.54 -7.05 0.88
C LYS A 40 -22.74 -8.29 1.26
N ASP A 41 -22.62 -9.21 0.32
CA ASP A 41 -21.83 -10.44 0.46
C ASP A 41 -20.32 -10.17 0.30
N GLN A 42 -19.92 -8.91 0.16
CA GLN A 42 -18.54 -8.42 0.02
C GLN A 42 -17.81 -8.94 -1.24
N ALA A 43 -18.56 -9.48 -2.20
CA ALA A 43 -18.08 -9.84 -3.52
C ALA A 43 -18.03 -8.59 -4.43
N TYR A 44 -17.16 -7.64 -4.07
CA TYR A 44 -17.14 -6.32 -4.68
C TYR A 44 -16.76 -6.32 -6.16
N ASP A 45 -15.92 -7.26 -6.62
CA ASP A 45 -15.56 -7.36 -8.05
C ASP A 45 -16.79 -7.70 -8.90
N VAL A 46 -17.54 -8.73 -8.52
CA VAL A 46 -18.82 -9.10 -9.17
C VAL A 46 -19.83 -7.96 -9.09
N ALA A 47 -19.93 -7.29 -7.94
CA ALA A 47 -20.82 -6.14 -7.79
C ALA A 47 -20.45 -5.00 -8.75
N ILE A 48 -19.16 -4.68 -8.90
CA ILE A 48 -18.67 -3.66 -9.82
C ILE A 48 -19.03 -4.01 -11.27
N ASP A 49 -18.81 -5.26 -11.67
CA ASP A 49 -19.10 -5.73 -13.03
C ASP A 49 -20.60 -5.66 -13.33
N LEU A 50 -21.44 -6.14 -12.40
CA LEU A 50 -22.90 -6.04 -12.54
C LEU A 50 -23.38 -4.59 -12.55
N TYR A 51 -22.85 -3.70 -11.70
CA TYR A 51 -23.19 -2.28 -11.79
C TYR A 51 -22.77 -1.68 -13.13
N SER A 52 -21.64 -2.09 -13.69
CA SER A 52 -21.17 -1.62 -14.99
C SER A 52 -22.11 -2.04 -16.10
N MET A 53 -22.55 -3.31 -16.11
CA MET A 53 -23.58 -3.79 -17.02
C MET A 53 -24.90 -3.03 -16.87
N ALA A 54 -25.37 -2.80 -15.64
CA ALA A 54 -26.59 -2.03 -15.40
C ALA A 54 -26.50 -0.58 -15.93
N ILE A 55 -25.31 0.04 -15.81
CA ILE A 55 -25.05 1.40 -16.32
C ILE A 55 -25.07 1.44 -17.85
N GLU A 56 -24.59 0.39 -18.52
CA GLU A 56 -24.65 0.29 -19.98
C GLU A 56 -26.10 0.25 -20.50
N TYR A 57 -27.02 -0.43 -19.78
CA TYR A 57 -28.44 -0.46 -20.15
C TYR A 57 -29.18 0.83 -19.80
N HIS A 58 -29.01 1.34 -18.58
CA HIS A 58 -29.72 2.54 -18.15
C HIS A 58 -28.93 3.30 -17.06
N PRO A 59 -28.12 4.32 -17.41
CA PRO A 59 -27.28 5.02 -16.46
C PRO A 59 -28.12 5.88 -15.51
N THR A 60 -27.93 5.70 -14.20
CA THR A 60 -28.61 6.48 -13.15
C THR A 60 -27.63 6.96 -12.08
N ALA A 61 -27.97 8.05 -11.39
CA ALA A 61 -27.18 8.55 -10.27
C ALA A 61 -27.00 7.51 -9.15
N VAL A 62 -28.01 6.66 -8.94
CA VAL A 62 -27.97 5.58 -7.94
C VAL A 62 -26.93 4.52 -8.32
N LEU A 63 -26.90 4.09 -9.57
CA LEU A 63 -25.97 3.08 -10.07
C LEU A 63 -24.52 3.54 -9.91
N HIS A 64 -24.21 4.75 -10.39
CA HIS A 64 -22.87 5.32 -10.25
C HIS A 64 -22.49 5.50 -8.77
N ALA A 65 -23.38 5.98 -7.90
CA ALA A 65 -23.05 6.12 -6.48
C ALA A 65 -22.88 4.77 -5.74
N ASN A 66 -23.54 3.71 -6.19
CA ASN A 66 -23.35 2.37 -5.64
C ASN A 66 -22.02 1.76 -6.12
N ARG A 67 -21.72 1.87 -7.42
CA ARG A 67 -20.44 1.42 -7.98
C ARG A 67 -19.25 2.21 -7.42
N SER A 68 -19.41 3.52 -7.22
CA SER A 68 -18.44 4.37 -6.50
C SER A 68 -18.13 3.83 -5.10
N MET A 69 -19.14 3.38 -4.34
CA MET A 69 -18.90 2.78 -3.04
C MET A 69 -18.19 1.42 -3.15
N ALA A 70 -18.52 0.59 -4.14
CA ALA A 70 -17.78 -0.63 -4.42
C ALA A 70 -16.31 -0.34 -4.76
N TYR A 71 -16.05 0.70 -5.54
CA TYR A 71 -14.69 1.19 -5.79
C TYR A 71 -14.00 1.69 -4.53
N VAL A 72 -14.69 2.36 -3.60
CA VAL A 72 -14.10 2.72 -2.29
C VAL A 72 -13.71 1.48 -1.50
N LYS A 73 -14.54 0.43 -1.48
CA LYS A 73 -14.23 -0.85 -0.79
C LYS A 73 -13.06 -1.58 -1.43
N LYS A 74 -12.87 -1.42 -2.74
CA LYS A 74 -11.72 -1.92 -3.52
C LYS A 74 -10.55 -0.93 -3.59
N GLU A 75 -10.68 0.23 -2.96
CA GLU A 75 -9.67 1.28 -2.88
C GLU A 75 -9.25 1.90 -4.22
N LEU A 76 -10.13 1.76 -5.20
CA LEU A 76 -10.04 2.43 -6.48
C LEU A 76 -10.64 3.82 -6.33
N TYR A 77 -10.02 4.65 -5.48
CA TYR A 77 -10.57 5.95 -5.09
C TYR A 77 -10.69 6.94 -6.25
N GLY A 78 -9.86 6.81 -7.29
CA GLY A 78 -9.98 7.56 -8.54
C GLY A 78 -11.27 7.19 -9.28
N SER A 79 -11.49 5.89 -9.51
CA SER A 79 -12.73 5.39 -10.12
C SER A 79 -13.96 5.73 -9.27
N ALA A 80 -13.82 5.70 -7.93
CA ALA A 80 -14.87 6.13 -7.02
C ALA A 80 -15.21 7.62 -7.16
N LEU A 81 -14.20 8.49 -7.35
CA LEU A 81 -14.41 9.92 -7.60
C LEU A 81 -15.13 10.14 -8.94
N GLU A 82 -14.69 9.48 -10.02
CA GLU A 82 -15.29 9.60 -11.35
C GLU A 82 -16.77 9.18 -11.36
N ASP A 83 -17.11 8.08 -10.69
CA ASP A 83 -18.50 7.65 -10.55
C ASP A 83 -19.30 8.58 -9.63
N ALA A 84 -18.70 9.10 -8.56
CA ALA A 84 -19.39 10.05 -7.70
C ALA A 84 -19.68 11.38 -8.44
N ASP A 85 -18.75 11.85 -9.27
CA ASP A 85 -18.94 13.00 -10.16
C ASP A 85 -20.03 12.73 -11.20
N SER A 86 -20.02 11.54 -11.81
CA SER A 86 -21.06 11.10 -12.75
C SER A 86 -22.45 11.06 -12.08
N ALA A 87 -22.53 10.55 -10.85
CA ALA A 87 -23.78 10.53 -10.09
C ALA A 87 -24.33 11.94 -9.83
N ILE A 88 -23.46 12.89 -9.45
CA ILE A 88 -23.83 14.29 -9.20
C ILE A 88 -24.23 14.99 -10.51
N ALA A 89 -23.56 14.67 -11.62
CA ALA A 89 -23.89 15.24 -12.93
C ALA A 89 -25.26 14.76 -13.44
N LEU A 90 -25.59 13.48 -13.23
CA LEU A 90 -26.89 12.90 -13.60
C LEU A 90 -28.04 13.41 -12.72
N ASP A 91 -27.82 13.51 -11.41
CA ASP A 91 -28.80 14.06 -10.47
C ASP A 91 -28.11 14.92 -9.40
N PRO A 92 -28.07 16.26 -9.58
CA PRO A 92 -27.48 17.17 -8.60
C PRO A 92 -28.21 17.20 -7.25
N SER A 93 -29.43 16.69 -7.16
CA SER A 93 -30.19 16.58 -5.91
C SER A 93 -29.87 15.28 -5.14
N TYR A 94 -29.18 14.33 -5.76
CA TYR A 94 -28.84 13.05 -5.17
C TYR A 94 -27.67 13.16 -4.18
N LEU A 95 -27.99 13.46 -2.92
CA LEU A 95 -27.01 13.69 -1.84
C LEU A 95 -26.00 12.55 -1.64
N LYS A 96 -26.37 11.31 -1.97
CA LYS A 96 -25.44 10.17 -1.87
C LYS A 96 -24.23 10.34 -2.80
N GLY A 97 -24.38 10.99 -3.96
CA GLY A 97 -23.25 11.30 -4.85
C GLY A 97 -22.18 12.14 -4.14
N PHE A 98 -22.59 13.23 -3.47
CA PHE A 98 -21.69 14.07 -2.67
C PHE A 98 -21.04 13.29 -1.52
N TYR A 99 -21.81 12.45 -0.82
CA TYR A 99 -21.26 11.58 0.21
C TYR A 99 -20.17 10.64 -0.33
N ARG A 100 -20.40 10.01 -1.49
CA ARG A 100 -19.41 9.11 -2.11
C ARG A 100 -18.14 9.87 -2.48
N ARG A 101 -18.28 11.04 -3.10
CA ARG A 101 -17.14 11.90 -3.47
C ARG A 101 -16.37 12.38 -2.24
N ALA A 102 -17.07 12.74 -1.17
CA ALA A 102 -16.45 13.11 0.11
C ALA A 102 -15.67 11.93 0.70
N THR A 103 -16.25 10.72 0.71
CA THR A 103 -15.58 9.51 1.21
C THR A 103 -14.33 9.18 0.41
N ALA A 104 -14.38 9.21 -0.93
CA ALA A 104 -13.21 8.98 -1.76
C ALA A 104 -12.12 10.06 -1.55
N ASN A 105 -12.51 11.34 -1.42
CA ASN A 105 -11.56 12.40 -1.08
C ASN A 105 -10.96 12.26 0.33
N MET A 106 -11.72 11.73 1.31
CA MET A 106 -11.18 11.42 2.64
C MET A 106 -10.10 10.35 2.57
N ALA A 107 -10.34 9.27 1.82
CA ALA A 107 -9.38 8.19 1.61
C ALA A 107 -8.11 8.67 0.90
N LEU A 108 -8.25 9.63 -0.02
CA LEU A 108 -7.13 10.28 -0.69
C LEU A 108 -6.48 11.42 0.11
N ALA A 109 -6.87 11.61 1.38
CA ALA A 109 -6.43 12.73 2.23
C ALA A 109 -6.64 14.13 1.63
N ARG A 110 -7.55 14.25 0.66
CA ARG A 110 -8.02 15.51 0.07
C ARG A 110 -9.06 16.14 0.99
N PHE A 111 -8.72 16.32 2.25
CA PHE A 111 -9.65 16.70 3.32
C PHE A 111 -10.39 18.01 3.06
N LYS A 112 -9.76 18.98 2.38
CA LYS A 112 -10.44 20.23 1.98
C LYS A 112 -11.56 19.99 0.97
N LYS A 113 -11.34 19.11 -0.01
CA LYS A 113 -12.36 18.74 -1.02
C LYS A 113 -13.49 17.96 -0.35
N ALA A 114 -13.14 16.98 0.49
CA ALA A 114 -14.13 16.23 1.28
C ALA A 114 -14.98 17.13 2.18
N LEU A 115 -14.36 18.12 2.85
CA LEU A 115 -15.08 19.06 3.72
C LEU A 115 -16.12 19.88 2.95
N ASN A 116 -15.80 20.31 1.72
CA ASN A 116 -16.74 21.04 0.87
C ASN A 116 -17.96 20.19 0.51
N ASP A 117 -17.75 18.91 0.17
CA ASP A 117 -18.85 17.99 -0.13
C ASP A 117 -19.70 17.69 1.12
N TYR A 118 -19.07 17.43 2.28
CA TYR A 118 -19.81 17.27 3.54
C TYR A 118 -20.59 18.53 3.93
N ALA A 119 -20.02 19.72 3.70
CA ALA A 119 -20.71 20.99 3.95
C ALA A 119 -21.96 21.13 3.07
N ALA A 120 -21.88 20.74 1.79
CA ALA A 120 -23.03 20.74 0.89
C ALA A 120 -24.14 19.80 1.38
N VAL A 121 -23.78 18.61 1.85
CA VAL A 121 -24.74 17.64 2.42
C VAL A 121 -25.40 18.17 3.69
N VAL A 122 -24.62 18.65 4.67
CA VAL A 122 -25.15 19.17 5.94
C VAL A 122 -26.04 20.39 5.73
N LYS A 123 -25.75 21.20 4.71
CA LYS A 123 -26.61 22.34 4.34
C LYS A 123 -28.02 21.91 3.91
N VAL A 124 -28.15 20.77 3.23
CA VAL A 124 -29.43 20.25 2.74
C VAL A 124 -30.13 19.39 3.81
N CYS A 125 -29.37 18.58 4.55
CA CYS A 125 -29.86 17.69 5.59
C CYS A 125 -29.27 18.06 6.97
N PRO A 126 -29.64 19.20 7.57
CA PRO A 126 -29.00 19.68 8.80
C PRO A 126 -29.26 18.80 10.03
N ASN A 127 -30.32 17.98 9.99
CA ASN A 127 -30.70 17.08 11.07
C ASN A 127 -30.20 15.64 10.88
N ASP A 128 -29.47 15.34 9.80
CA ASP A 128 -28.86 14.02 9.61
C ASP A 128 -27.66 13.88 10.57
N PRO A 129 -27.73 12.99 11.58
CA PRO A 129 -26.66 12.84 12.57
C PRO A 129 -25.38 12.28 11.96
N ASP A 130 -25.46 11.46 10.90
CA ASP A 130 -24.29 10.92 10.22
C ASP A 130 -23.59 12.01 9.41
N ALA A 131 -24.36 12.85 8.69
CA ALA A 131 -23.86 14.00 7.94
C ALA A 131 -23.03 14.92 8.82
N ARG A 132 -23.62 15.33 9.96
CA ARG A 132 -23.02 16.27 10.89
C ARG A 132 -21.75 15.70 11.52
N ARG A 133 -21.80 14.44 11.96
CA ARG A 133 -20.64 13.75 12.51
C ARG A 133 -19.48 13.73 11.52
N LYS A 134 -19.72 13.33 10.26
CA LYS A 134 -18.67 13.28 9.21
C LYS A 134 -18.11 14.66 8.89
N PHE A 135 -18.96 15.69 8.82
CA PHE A 135 -18.53 17.07 8.62
C PHE A 135 -17.65 17.57 9.78
N GLU A 136 -18.08 17.40 11.03
CA GLU A 136 -17.34 17.85 12.21
C GLU A 136 -15.97 17.16 12.31
N GLU A 137 -15.91 15.85 12.05
CA GLU A 137 -14.66 15.09 12.04
C GLU A 137 -13.72 15.54 10.92
N CYS A 138 -14.23 15.69 9.69
CA CYS A 138 -13.44 16.22 8.57
C CYS A 138 -12.91 17.64 8.89
N GLN A 139 -13.74 18.48 9.51
CA GLN A 139 -13.36 19.82 9.94
C GLN A 139 -12.26 19.81 10.99
N LYS A 140 -12.31 18.90 11.98
CA LYS A 140 -11.24 18.72 12.98
C LYS A 140 -9.92 18.37 12.31
N ILE A 141 -9.93 17.45 11.34
CA ILE A 141 -8.74 17.04 10.58
C ILE A 141 -8.17 18.23 9.81
N VAL A 142 -8.99 18.96 9.04
CA VAL A 142 -8.55 20.14 8.28
C VAL A 142 -7.97 21.22 9.20
N ARG A 143 -8.60 21.47 10.35
CA ARG A 143 -8.09 22.42 11.36
C ARG A 143 -6.74 21.98 11.91
N ARG A 144 -6.60 20.69 12.26
CA ARG A 144 -5.33 20.13 12.74
C ARG A 144 -4.22 20.29 11.70
N ILE A 145 -4.48 19.92 10.44
CA ILE A 145 -3.49 20.06 9.36
C ILE A 145 -3.11 21.52 9.11
N ASN A 146 -4.08 22.44 9.12
CA ASN A 146 -3.79 23.86 8.95
C ASN A 146 -2.98 24.41 10.15
N PHE A 147 -3.26 23.93 11.36
CA PHE A 147 -2.48 24.27 12.55
C PHE A 147 -1.05 23.73 12.45
N GLU A 148 -0.87 22.45 12.13
CA GLU A 148 0.42 21.80 11.90
C GLU A 148 1.23 22.51 10.81
N LYS A 149 0.60 22.91 9.70
CA LYS A 149 1.25 23.71 8.65
C LYS A 149 1.63 25.11 9.12
N ALA A 150 0.80 25.75 9.94
CA ALA A 150 1.08 27.09 10.46
C ALA A 150 2.22 27.11 11.49
N ILE A 151 2.42 26.01 12.24
CA ILE A 151 3.55 25.84 13.17
C ILE A 151 4.78 25.23 12.51
N SER A 152 4.68 24.70 11.29
CA SER A 152 5.80 24.14 10.53
C SER A 152 6.68 25.25 9.97
N THR A 153 7.62 25.73 10.77
CA THR A 153 8.76 26.52 10.28
C THR A 153 9.79 25.55 9.71
N ASP A 154 10.00 25.59 8.38
CA ASP A 154 10.79 24.62 7.59
C ASP A 154 12.29 24.50 7.95
N HIS A 155 12.76 25.12 9.03
CA HIS A 155 14.18 25.16 9.38
C HIS A 155 14.58 24.55 10.73
N ASP A 156 13.66 24.14 11.61
CA ASP A 156 14.01 23.66 12.97
C ASP A 156 13.11 22.52 13.49
N LYS A 157 12.72 21.53 12.65
CA LYS A 157 12.18 20.28 13.21
C LYS A 157 13.33 19.53 13.88
N LYS A 158 13.44 19.66 15.20
CA LYS A 158 14.21 18.71 16.02
C LYS A 158 13.70 17.31 15.72
N SER A 159 14.61 16.40 15.40
CA SER A 159 14.29 15.00 15.15
C SER A 159 13.57 14.43 16.36
N ALA A 160 12.67 13.47 16.16
CA ALA A 160 12.08 12.75 17.29
C ALA A 160 13.19 12.10 18.16
N ALA A 161 14.33 11.78 17.55
CA ALA A 161 15.54 11.30 18.21
C ALA A 161 16.21 12.32 19.14
N ASP A 162 16.13 13.63 18.86
CA ASP A 162 16.86 14.66 19.62
C ASP A 162 16.33 14.81 21.06
N SER A 163 15.08 14.39 21.29
CA SER A 163 14.43 14.41 22.59
C SER A 163 14.63 13.11 23.40
N LEU A 164 15.32 12.12 22.83
CA LEU A 164 15.42 10.78 23.39
C LEU A 164 16.76 10.56 24.09
N ASP A 165 16.71 10.38 25.42
CA ASP A 165 17.86 9.87 26.18
C ASP A 165 17.74 8.35 26.38
N LEU A 166 18.38 7.57 25.51
CA LEU A 166 18.44 6.11 25.60
C LEU A 166 19.04 5.60 26.92
N ASN A 167 19.96 6.33 27.53
CA ASN A 167 20.64 5.91 28.76
C ASN A 167 19.72 6.02 29.97
N SER A 168 18.79 6.98 29.96
CA SER A 168 17.75 7.11 30.99
C SER A 168 16.74 5.95 30.99
N ILE A 169 16.65 5.17 29.91
CA ILE A 169 15.71 4.06 29.81
C ILE A 169 16.29 2.85 30.54
N VAL A 170 15.72 2.56 31.71
CA VAL A 170 15.97 1.33 32.48
C VAL A 170 15.22 0.17 31.82
N VAL A 171 15.86 -0.99 31.76
CA VAL A 171 15.24 -2.27 31.40
C VAL A 171 14.90 -2.97 32.70
N GLU A 172 13.64 -3.33 32.90
CA GLU A 172 13.20 -3.96 34.14
C GLU A 172 13.79 -5.38 34.25
N GLU A 173 14.17 -5.81 35.46
CA GLU A 173 14.71 -7.16 35.71
C GLU A 173 13.73 -8.29 35.31
N SER A 174 12.44 -7.98 35.24
CA SER A 174 11.39 -8.90 34.79
C SER A 174 11.32 -9.06 33.27
N TYR A 175 12.04 -8.25 32.49
CA TYR A 175 12.07 -8.36 31.04
C TYR A 175 12.85 -9.61 30.61
N ASP A 176 12.12 -10.60 30.10
CA ASP A 176 12.65 -11.90 29.68
C ASP A 176 12.79 -12.04 28.14
N GLY A 177 12.80 -10.92 27.44
CA GLY A 177 12.90 -10.86 25.98
C GLY A 177 14.34 -10.68 25.46
N PRO A 178 14.51 -10.52 24.15
CA PRO A 178 15.82 -10.32 23.51
C PRO A 178 16.49 -9.02 24.00
N HIS A 179 17.78 -9.12 24.33
CA HIS A 179 18.60 -7.99 24.77
C HIS A 179 19.53 -7.56 23.64
N LEU A 180 19.47 -6.27 23.27
CA LEU A 180 20.39 -5.70 22.28
C LEU A 180 21.51 -4.97 23.00
N ASP A 181 22.70 -5.58 23.01
CA ASP A 181 23.90 -5.02 23.63
C ASP A 181 24.47 -3.85 22.82
N GLU A 182 25.46 -4.07 21.96
CA GLU A 182 26.12 -3.02 21.17
C GLU A 182 25.55 -2.89 19.77
N LYS A 183 25.43 -4.00 19.03
CA LYS A 183 25.00 -4.04 17.63
C LYS A 183 24.04 -5.20 17.40
N VAL A 184 23.24 -5.12 16.34
CA VAL A 184 22.39 -6.23 15.92
C VAL A 184 23.26 -7.43 15.53
N THR A 185 22.93 -8.62 16.06
CA THR A 185 23.61 -9.88 15.76
C THR A 185 22.62 -10.92 15.23
N ALA A 186 23.12 -11.99 14.62
CA ALA A 186 22.27 -13.08 14.14
C ALA A 186 21.54 -13.80 15.30
N ASP A 187 22.16 -13.92 16.48
CA ASP A 187 21.52 -14.46 17.68
C ASP A 187 20.38 -13.56 18.17
N PHE A 188 20.63 -12.25 18.28
CA PHE A 188 19.59 -11.29 18.65
C PHE A 188 18.41 -11.34 17.67
N MET A 189 18.67 -11.43 16.37
CA MET A 189 17.61 -11.56 15.36
C MET A 189 16.79 -12.84 15.55
N ARG A 190 17.44 -13.98 15.82
CA ARG A 190 16.73 -15.24 16.12
C ARG A 190 15.86 -15.13 17.36
N ASP A 191 16.38 -14.57 18.44
CA ASP A 191 15.66 -14.41 19.70
C ASP A 191 14.50 -13.42 19.56
N MET A 192 14.69 -12.32 18.83
CA MET A 192 13.64 -11.35 18.55
C MET A 192 12.51 -11.93 17.72
N ILE A 193 12.82 -12.63 16.64
CA ILE A 193 11.81 -13.32 15.82
C ILE A 193 11.08 -14.38 16.66
N ALA A 194 11.79 -15.14 17.50
CA ALA A 194 11.18 -16.12 18.38
C ALA A 194 10.25 -15.49 19.43
N ALA A 195 10.62 -14.31 19.97
CA ALA A 195 9.78 -13.55 20.88
C ALA A 195 8.53 -13.02 20.17
N PHE A 196 8.66 -12.45 18.96
CA PHE A 196 7.54 -11.98 18.15
C PHE A 196 6.58 -13.11 17.75
N LYS A 197 7.08 -14.30 17.37
CA LYS A 197 6.25 -15.49 17.12
C LYS A 197 5.41 -15.90 18.35
N LYS A 198 5.89 -15.58 19.56
CA LYS A 198 5.19 -15.79 20.85
C LYS A 198 4.36 -14.58 21.29
N GLN A 199 4.14 -13.59 20.42
CA GLN A 199 3.42 -12.35 20.70
C GLN A 199 4.03 -11.53 21.87
N LYS A 200 5.32 -11.71 22.14
CA LYS A 200 6.08 -10.85 23.04
C LYS A 200 6.55 -9.61 22.30
N LYS A 201 6.81 -8.54 23.05
CA LYS A 201 7.26 -7.25 22.53
C LYS A 201 8.75 -7.03 22.79
N LEU A 202 9.46 -6.41 21.86
CA LEU A 202 10.82 -5.93 22.09
C LEU A 202 10.80 -4.80 23.12
N HIS A 203 11.73 -4.79 24.06
CA HIS A 203 11.78 -3.71 25.05
C HIS A 203 12.00 -2.36 24.38
N ARG A 204 11.36 -1.29 24.88
CA ARG A 204 11.37 0.04 24.25
C ARG A 204 12.79 0.60 24.06
N LYS A 205 13.71 0.28 24.96
CA LYS A 205 15.13 0.70 24.87
C LYS A 205 15.78 0.16 23.59
N TYR A 206 15.61 -1.14 23.34
CA TYR A 206 16.20 -1.82 22.18
C TYR A 206 15.48 -1.45 20.88
N ALA A 207 14.16 -1.27 20.94
CA ALA A 207 13.38 -0.74 19.84
C ALA A 207 13.92 0.64 19.39
N PHE A 208 14.04 1.60 20.31
CA PHE A 208 14.61 2.91 19.98
C PHE A 208 16.06 2.85 19.52
N LYS A 209 16.87 1.95 20.08
CA LYS A 209 18.25 1.73 19.63
C LYS A 209 18.31 1.32 18.15
N ILE A 210 17.49 0.34 17.75
CA ILE A 210 17.35 -0.06 16.34
C ILE A 210 16.92 1.15 15.48
N LEU A 211 15.94 1.93 15.94
CA LEU A 211 15.43 3.08 15.20
C LEU A 211 16.48 4.19 15.02
N ILE A 212 17.31 4.46 16.03
CA ILE A 212 18.40 5.44 15.92
C ILE A 212 19.46 4.97 14.92
N GLU A 213 19.87 3.70 15.01
CA GLU A 213 20.88 3.14 14.12
C GLU A 213 20.40 3.10 12.66
N ILE A 214 19.16 2.65 12.42
CA ILE A 214 18.61 2.59 11.06
C ILE A 214 18.37 3.99 10.49
N PHE A 215 17.96 4.96 11.32
CA PHE A 215 17.82 6.35 10.91
C PHE A 215 19.15 6.92 10.40
N ALA A 216 20.22 6.74 11.18
CA ALA A 216 21.57 7.16 10.78
C ALA A 216 22.02 6.47 9.48
N PHE A 217 21.74 5.16 9.35
CA PHE A 217 22.07 4.40 8.15
C PHE A 217 21.32 4.92 6.90
N LEU A 218 19.99 5.05 6.97
CA LEU A 218 19.15 5.42 5.83
C LEU A 218 19.38 6.86 5.37
N ARG A 219 19.74 7.77 6.28
CA ARG A 219 20.14 9.14 5.94
C ARG A 219 21.33 9.20 4.99
N ALA A 220 22.25 8.24 5.08
CA ALA A 220 23.42 8.17 4.21
C ALA A 220 23.15 7.48 2.86
N GLN A 221 21.97 6.87 2.67
CA GLN A 221 21.66 6.15 1.44
C GLN A 221 21.29 7.12 0.30
N PRO A 222 21.56 6.74 -0.98
CA PRO A 222 21.05 7.47 -2.13
C PRO A 222 19.55 7.23 -2.34
N THR A 223 18.91 8.05 -3.16
CA THR A 223 17.48 7.87 -3.52
C THR A 223 17.26 6.61 -4.35
N MET A 224 18.18 6.30 -5.27
CA MET A 224 18.22 5.03 -5.97
C MET A 224 19.49 4.27 -5.54
N VAL A 225 19.32 3.05 -5.05
CA VAL A 225 20.43 2.19 -4.65
C VAL A 225 20.80 1.26 -5.81
N GLU A 226 22.06 1.27 -6.20
CA GLU A 226 22.59 0.37 -7.22
C GLU A 226 23.13 -0.90 -6.57
N ILE A 227 22.68 -2.07 -7.04
CA ILE A 227 23.04 -3.38 -6.50
C ILE A 227 23.81 -4.16 -7.55
N SER A 228 24.98 -4.66 -7.16
CA SER A 228 25.76 -5.61 -7.96
C SER A 228 25.59 -7.02 -7.38
N VAL A 229 25.01 -7.92 -8.15
CA VAL A 229 24.86 -9.35 -7.85
C VAL A 229 25.93 -10.11 -8.63
N PRO A 230 26.92 -10.71 -7.94
CA PRO A 230 27.95 -11.55 -8.54
C PRO A 230 27.40 -12.73 -9.33
N GLU A 231 28.17 -13.21 -10.31
CA GLU A 231 27.83 -14.43 -11.06
C GLU A 231 27.51 -15.60 -10.12
N LYS A 232 26.48 -16.37 -10.46
CA LYS A 232 26.00 -17.53 -9.68
C LYS A 232 25.45 -17.21 -8.27
N GLN A 233 25.56 -15.98 -7.78
CA GLN A 233 24.94 -15.58 -6.52
C GLN A 233 23.44 -15.40 -6.72
N LYS A 234 22.63 -16.08 -5.89
CA LYS A 234 21.18 -15.89 -5.82
C LYS A 234 20.85 -14.52 -5.24
N PHE A 235 19.85 -13.84 -5.79
CA PHE A 235 19.26 -12.64 -5.21
C PHE A 235 17.73 -12.76 -5.19
N THR A 236 17.11 -12.37 -4.09
CA THR A 236 15.65 -12.50 -3.90
C THR A 236 14.98 -11.12 -3.88
N ILE A 237 13.87 -10.97 -4.61
CA ILE A 237 13.03 -9.76 -4.58
C ILE A 237 11.65 -10.15 -4.07
N CYS A 238 11.22 -9.55 -2.98
CA CYS A 238 9.89 -9.67 -2.38
C CYS A 238 9.11 -8.38 -2.64
N GLY A 239 7.79 -8.50 -2.77
CA GLY A 239 6.88 -7.36 -2.77
C GLY A 239 6.34 -7.04 -1.39
N ASP A 240 5.11 -6.54 -1.37
CA ASP A 240 4.37 -6.11 -0.20
C ASP A 240 4.23 -7.25 0.82
N VAL A 241 4.32 -6.91 2.10
CA VAL A 241 4.14 -7.84 3.23
C VAL A 241 3.03 -7.38 4.17
N HIS A 242 2.77 -6.07 4.26
CA HIS A 242 1.63 -5.48 4.98
C HIS A 242 1.40 -6.05 6.39
N GLY A 243 2.45 -6.08 7.20
CA GLY A 243 2.35 -6.53 8.58
C GLY A 243 1.95 -8.00 8.77
N GLN A 244 2.03 -8.83 7.73
CA GLN A 244 1.86 -10.28 7.83
C GLN A 244 3.15 -10.96 8.31
N PHE A 245 3.53 -10.69 9.57
CA PHE A 245 4.79 -11.14 10.16
C PHE A 245 5.03 -12.66 10.09
N PHE A 246 3.97 -13.46 10.22
CA PHE A 246 4.07 -14.92 10.16
C PHE A 246 4.37 -15.41 8.75
N ASP A 247 3.82 -14.77 7.72
CA ASP A 247 4.14 -15.04 6.33
C ASP A 247 5.54 -14.53 5.96
N LEU A 248 5.99 -13.39 6.51
CA LEU A 248 7.39 -12.97 6.41
C LEU A 248 8.33 -14.07 6.93
N CYS A 249 8.00 -14.66 8.08
CA CYS A 249 8.77 -15.78 8.61
C CYS A 249 8.72 -17.00 7.69
N ASN A 250 7.56 -17.30 7.09
CA ASN A 250 7.40 -18.39 6.13
C ASN A 250 8.28 -18.18 4.88
N ILE A 251 8.41 -16.95 4.37
CA ILE A 251 9.35 -16.62 3.28
C ILE A 251 10.79 -17.02 3.67
N PHE A 252 11.20 -16.76 4.91
CA PHE A 252 12.52 -17.14 5.39
C PHE A 252 12.66 -18.65 5.63
N ASP A 253 11.60 -19.33 6.06
CA ASP A 253 11.59 -20.78 6.23
C ASP A 253 11.69 -21.49 4.87
N ILE A 254 11.06 -20.96 3.81
CA ILE A 254 11.08 -21.51 2.45
C ILE A 254 12.37 -21.17 1.69
N ASN A 255 12.83 -19.91 1.75
CA ASN A 255 13.92 -19.40 0.90
C ASN A 255 15.23 -19.13 1.65
N GLY A 256 15.26 -19.44 2.95
CA GLY A 256 16.40 -19.26 3.86
C GLY A 256 16.43 -17.88 4.50
N LEU A 257 17.03 -17.77 5.68
CA LEU A 257 17.21 -16.48 6.35
C LEU A 257 18.11 -15.54 5.52
N PRO A 258 17.92 -14.21 5.66
CA PRO A 258 18.84 -13.23 5.10
C PRO A 258 20.27 -13.46 5.57
N SER A 259 21.22 -13.34 4.66
CA SER A 259 22.66 -13.39 4.94
C SER A 259 23.44 -12.80 3.76
N GLU A 260 24.75 -12.66 3.90
CA GLU A 260 25.63 -12.27 2.78
C GLU A 260 25.50 -13.20 1.56
N LYS A 261 25.22 -14.49 1.80
CA LYS A 261 25.04 -15.50 0.73
C LYS A 261 23.59 -15.62 0.25
N ASN A 262 22.64 -15.00 0.94
CA ASN A 262 21.22 -15.05 0.62
C ASN A 262 20.61 -13.64 0.73
N PRO A 263 20.94 -12.74 -0.21
CA PRO A 263 20.47 -11.36 -0.17
C PRO A 263 18.99 -11.23 -0.58
N TYR A 264 18.34 -10.21 -0.01
CA TYR A 264 16.94 -9.88 -0.21
C TYR A 264 16.75 -8.39 -0.50
N LEU A 265 15.79 -8.08 -1.38
CA LEU A 265 15.16 -6.78 -1.51
C LEU A 265 13.68 -6.91 -1.18
N PHE A 266 13.17 -6.15 -0.21
CA PHE A 266 11.73 -5.98 0.02
C PHE A 266 11.28 -4.65 -0.58
N ASN A 267 10.32 -4.71 -1.50
CA ASN A 267 9.97 -3.61 -2.38
C ASN A 267 8.80 -2.77 -1.85
N GLY A 268 8.95 -2.23 -0.64
CA GLY A 268 7.95 -1.38 0.00
C GLY A 268 6.77 -2.12 0.63
N ASP A 269 5.90 -1.36 1.29
CA ASP A 269 4.64 -1.80 1.89
C ASP A 269 4.84 -2.94 2.90
N PHE A 270 5.68 -2.62 3.89
CA PHE A 270 6.02 -3.52 4.99
C PHE A 270 4.95 -3.52 6.07
N VAL A 271 4.27 -2.38 6.24
CA VAL A 271 3.35 -2.09 7.33
C VAL A 271 1.93 -1.83 6.83
N ASP A 272 1.05 -1.48 7.77
CA ASP A 272 -0.39 -1.28 7.60
C ASP A 272 -1.12 -2.57 7.23
N ARG A 273 -2.45 -2.55 7.40
CA ARG A 273 -3.37 -3.67 7.13
C ARG A 273 -3.21 -4.82 8.10
N GLY A 274 -2.13 -5.58 8.00
CA GLY A 274 -1.84 -6.66 8.93
C GLY A 274 -1.52 -6.11 10.31
N SER A 275 -1.99 -6.81 11.33
CA SER A 275 -1.91 -6.38 12.73
C SER A 275 -0.61 -6.78 13.44
N PHE A 276 0.42 -7.15 12.65
CA PHE A 276 1.78 -7.44 13.12
C PHE A 276 2.82 -6.60 12.35
N SER A 277 2.45 -5.35 12.04
CA SER A 277 3.32 -4.41 11.31
C SER A 277 4.56 -4.03 12.11
N VAL A 278 4.44 -3.91 13.43
CA VAL A 278 5.56 -3.62 14.34
C VAL A 278 6.60 -4.74 14.31
N GLU A 279 6.18 -6.00 14.42
CA GLU A 279 7.06 -7.16 14.38
C GLU A 279 7.76 -7.27 13.02
N THR A 280 7.01 -7.01 11.95
CA THR A 280 7.50 -7.01 10.57
C THR A 280 8.60 -5.97 10.37
N ILE A 281 8.34 -4.70 10.71
CA ILE A 281 9.31 -3.62 10.46
C ILE A 281 10.55 -3.72 11.34
N PHE A 282 10.43 -4.13 12.61
CA PHE A 282 11.60 -4.36 13.46
C PHE A 282 12.47 -5.51 12.95
N THR A 283 11.85 -6.56 12.41
CA THR A 283 12.57 -7.67 11.78
C THR A 283 13.33 -7.20 10.53
N MET A 284 12.69 -6.40 9.68
CA MET A 284 13.32 -5.84 8.49
C MET A 284 14.46 -4.87 8.80
N PHE A 285 14.27 -3.94 9.74
CA PHE A 285 15.33 -3.03 10.18
C PHE A 285 16.47 -3.76 10.85
N GLY A 286 16.17 -4.78 11.65
CA GLY A 286 17.18 -5.65 12.25
C GLY A 286 18.05 -6.34 11.19
N PHE A 287 17.46 -6.97 10.17
CA PHE A 287 18.24 -7.56 9.08
C PHE A 287 18.97 -6.52 8.23
N LYS A 288 18.40 -5.32 8.05
CA LYS A 288 19.09 -4.22 7.36
C LYS A 288 20.36 -3.79 8.11
N LEU A 289 20.30 -3.69 9.43
CA LEU A 289 21.46 -3.36 10.26
C LEU A 289 22.48 -4.51 10.33
N LEU A 290 22.00 -5.76 10.33
CA LEU A 290 22.86 -6.95 10.37
C LEU A 290 23.58 -7.20 9.05
N TYR A 291 22.90 -6.99 7.91
CA TYR A 291 23.42 -7.24 6.57
C TYR A 291 23.21 -6.03 5.65
N PRO A 292 23.87 -4.89 5.91
CA PRO A 292 23.58 -3.61 5.26
C PRO A 292 23.76 -3.61 3.73
N ASN A 293 24.61 -4.49 3.20
CA ASN A 293 24.89 -4.61 1.77
C ASN A 293 24.20 -5.83 1.12
N HIS A 294 23.33 -6.54 1.86
CA HIS A 294 22.67 -7.76 1.37
C HIS A 294 21.19 -7.84 1.75
N PHE A 295 20.69 -6.94 2.59
CA PHE A 295 19.27 -6.75 2.85
C PHE A 295 18.88 -5.34 2.44
N PHE A 296 17.92 -5.21 1.54
CA PHE A 296 17.54 -3.95 0.90
C PHE A 296 16.05 -3.68 1.10
N LEU A 297 15.70 -2.40 1.24
CA LEU A 297 14.35 -1.92 1.54
C LEU A 297 14.05 -0.74 0.61
N SER A 298 13.04 -0.88 -0.26
CA SER A 298 12.46 0.25 -0.99
C SER A 298 11.33 0.87 -0.17
N ARG A 299 11.08 2.16 -0.31
CA ARG A 299 9.87 2.79 0.20
C ARG A 299 8.67 2.37 -0.65
N GLY A 300 7.56 1.99 -0.02
CA GLY A 300 6.24 1.87 -0.63
C GLY A 300 5.34 3.04 -0.29
N ASN A 301 4.10 3.06 -0.80
CA ASN A 301 3.17 4.14 -0.47
C ASN A 301 2.70 4.05 0.99
N HIS A 302 2.68 2.85 1.59
CA HIS A 302 2.32 2.66 2.99
C HIS A 302 3.42 3.07 3.97
N GLU A 303 4.65 3.35 3.54
CA GLU A 303 5.65 4.04 4.36
C GLU A 303 5.46 5.57 4.32
N SER A 304 4.23 6.02 4.58
CA SER A 304 3.82 7.42 4.62
C SER A 304 2.85 7.74 5.75
N ASP A 305 2.91 8.98 6.25
CA ASP A 305 2.17 9.44 7.42
C ASP A 305 0.65 9.24 7.27
N VAL A 306 0.13 9.61 6.10
CA VAL A 306 -1.29 9.53 5.80
C VAL A 306 -1.76 8.08 5.78
N MET A 307 -1.02 7.19 5.14
CA MET A 307 -1.40 5.77 5.10
C MET A 307 -1.36 5.17 6.50
N ASN A 308 -0.29 5.42 7.27
CA ASN A 308 -0.14 4.85 8.61
C ASN A 308 -1.23 5.30 9.60
N LYS A 309 -1.69 6.55 9.48
CA LYS A 309 -2.84 7.09 10.24
C LYS A 309 -4.15 6.38 9.92
N MET A 310 -4.32 5.92 8.69
CA MET A 310 -5.56 5.32 8.20
C MET A 310 -5.58 3.81 8.37
N TYR A 311 -4.48 3.13 8.04
CA TYR A 311 -4.43 1.68 7.84
C TYR A 311 -3.74 0.89 8.96
N GLY A 312 -3.47 1.55 10.08
CA GLY A 312 -3.28 0.88 11.37
C GLY A 312 -1.87 0.92 11.94
N PHE A 313 -0.83 1.19 11.16
CA PHE A 313 0.54 1.19 11.69
C PHE A 313 0.74 2.23 12.79
N GLU A 314 0.24 3.45 12.61
CA GLU A 314 0.32 4.49 13.64
C GLU A 314 -0.38 4.02 14.95
N GLY A 315 -1.58 3.46 14.81
CA GLY A 315 -2.34 2.93 15.94
C GLY A 315 -1.64 1.78 16.64
N GLU A 316 -1.03 0.89 15.87
CA GLU A 316 -0.28 -0.27 16.37
C GLU A 316 0.96 0.17 17.16
N VAL A 317 1.76 1.09 16.61
CA VAL A 317 2.94 1.65 17.28
C VAL A 317 2.56 2.37 18.56
N LYS A 318 1.48 3.17 18.56
CA LYS A 318 1.01 3.84 19.79
C LYS A 318 0.54 2.86 20.84
N LYS A 319 -0.15 1.78 20.43
CA LYS A 319 -0.64 0.75 21.34
C LYS A 319 0.50 -0.07 21.94
N LYS A 320 1.48 -0.45 21.13
CA LYS A 320 2.62 -1.27 21.56
C LYS A 320 3.70 -0.43 22.25
N TYR A 321 3.88 0.84 21.88
CA TYR A 321 4.93 1.73 22.39
C TYR A 321 4.39 3.11 22.77
N SER A 322 4.55 4.12 21.90
CA SER A 322 4.27 5.52 22.21
C SER A 322 4.07 6.37 20.94
N GLN A 323 3.47 7.56 21.11
CA GLN A 323 3.36 8.56 20.03
C GLN A 323 4.75 8.96 19.50
N GLN A 324 5.71 9.20 20.40
CA GLN A 324 7.08 9.59 20.04
C GLN A 324 7.74 8.56 19.09
N MET A 325 7.52 7.26 19.34
CA MET A 325 8.05 6.22 18.45
C MET A 325 7.37 6.24 17.08
N SER A 326 6.07 6.50 17.04
CA SER A 326 5.31 6.63 15.78
C SER A 326 5.80 7.82 14.95
N ASP A 327 6.05 8.96 15.59
CA ASP A 327 6.59 10.15 14.93
C ASP A 327 7.99 9.86 14.37
N PHE A 328 8.81 9.10 15.13
CA PHE A 328 10.14 8.73 14.68
C PHE A 328 10.13 7.75 13.50
N PHE A 329 9.22 6.76 13.48
CA PHE A 329 9.02 5.91 12.30
C PHE A 329 8.65 6.74 11.07
N THR A 330 7.75 7.72 11.22
CA THR A 330 7.33 8.61 10.12
C THR A 330 8.51 9.39 9.54
N GLU A 331 9.43 9.85 10.40
CA GLU A 331 10.69 10.49 10.00
C GLU A 331 11.62 9.50 9.29
N ILE A 332 11.84 8.31 9.86
CA ILE A 332 12.69 7.25 9.29
C ILE A 332 12.21 6.83 7.90
N PHE A 333 10.90 6.65 7.72
CA PHE A 333 10.33 6.29 6.42
C PHE A 333 10.59 7.32 5.33
N CYS A 334 10.77 8.61 5.68
CA CYS A 334 11.19 9.63 4.72
C CYS A 334 12.62 9.40 4.17
N HIS A 335 13.45 8.60 4.83
CA HIS A 335 14.82 8.32 4.39
C HIS A 335 14.98 7.01 3.62
N LEU A 336 13.95 6.17 3.53
CA LEU A 336 13.98 4.95 2.72
C LEU A 336 14.27 5.28 1.23
N PRO A 337 15.18 4.55 0.56
CA PRO A 337 15.37 4.66 -0.88
C PRO A 337 14.06 4.45 -1.64
N LEU A 338 13.86 5.14 -2.76
CA LEU A 338 12.63 5.03 -3.55
C LEU A 338 12.66 3.84 -4.53
N CYS A 339 13.84 3.42 -4.96
CA CYS A 339 13.99 2.35 -5.94
C CYS A 339 15.41 1.76 -5.93
N HIS A 340 15.56 0.64 -6.65
CA HIS A 340 16.81 -0.08 -6.78
C HIS A 340 17.12 -0.38 -8.25
N LEU A 341 18.39 -0.43 -8.60
CA LEU A 341 18.88 -0.82 -9.92
C LEU A 341 19.83 -2.00 -9.78
N ILE A 342 19.41 -3.19 -10.19
CA ILE A 342 20.18 -4.43 -10.04
C ILE A 342 20.95 -4.70 -11.33
N ASN A 343 22.27 -4.88 -11.21
CA ASN A 343 23.23 -5.12 -12.31
C ASN A 343 23.12 -4.12 -13.47
N SER A 344 22.64 -2.90 -13.22
CA SER A 344 22.30 -1.91 -14.26
C SER A 344 21.28 -2.40 -15.30
N LYS A 345 20.50 -3.43 -14.97
CA LYS A 345 19.61 -4.15 -15.90
C LYS A 345 18.18 -4.32 -15.42
N ILE A 346 17.95 -4.43 -14.12
CA ILE A 346 16.60 -4.57 -13.57
C ILE A 346 16.31 -3.34 -12.75
N PHE A 347 15.27 -2.59 -13.14
CA PHE A 347 14.77 -1.48 -12.34
C PHE A 347 13.68 -1.99 -11.40
N VAL A 348 13.79 -1.67 -10.10
CA VAL A 348 12.83 -2.12 -9.09
C VAL A 348 12.27 -0.92 -8.32
N CYS A 349 10.96 -0.72 -8.38
CA CYS A 349 10.23 0.33 -7.64
C CYS A 349 8.92 -0.25 -7.10
N HIS A 350 8.33 0.35 -6.07
CA HIS A 350 7.09 -0.18 -5.48
C HIS A 350 5.89 -0.05 -6.44
N GLY A 351 5.57 1.17 -6.83
CA GLY A 351 4.47 1.53 -7.73
C GLY A 351 4.81 1.26 -9.19
N GLY A 352 5.36 2.22 -9.92
CA GLY A 352 5.67 2.00 -11.33
C GLY A 352 6.34 3.16 -12.05
N LEU A 353 6.09 3.23 -13.36
CA LEU A 353 6.68 4.24 -14.23
C LEU A 353 5.90 5.56 -14.20
N PHE A 354 6.39 6.51 -14.98
CA PHE A 354 6.09 7.93 -14.84
C PHE A 354 4.94 8.40 -15.71
N LYS A 355 4.22 9.41 -15.21
CA LYS A 355 3.19 10.14 -15.95
C LYS A 355 3.77 10.90 -17.14
N GLU A 356 4.99 11.39 -17.01
CA GLU A 356 5.71 12.12 -18.06
C GLU A 356 6.74 11.23 -18.76
N ASP A 357 6.99 11.48 -20.04
CA ASP A 357 8.07 10.85 -20.79
C ASP A 357 9.44 11.48 -20.48
N GLY A 358 10.52 10.75 -20.77
CA GLY A 358 11.89 11.28 -20.68
C GLY A 358 12.51 11.30 -19.28
N VAL A 359 11.82 10.79 -18.26
CA VAL A 359 12.41 10.62 -16.92
C VAL A 359 13.59 9.66 -17.00
N THR A 360 14.77 10.12 -16.58
CA THR A 360 16.00 9.32 -16.59
C THR A 360 16.34 8.75 -15.22
N LEU A 361 17.21 7.73 -15.17
CA LEU A 361 17.81 7.25 -13.91
C LEU A 361 18.48 8.38 -13.11
N ASP A 362 19.03 9.40 -13.77
CA ASP A 362 19.66 10.55 -13.11
C ASP A 362 18.64 11.49 -12.47
N ASP A 363 17.46 11.67 -13.08
CA ASP A 363 16.36 12.45 -12.49
C ASP A 363 15.82 11.75 -11.23
N ILE A 364 15.74 10.42 -11.26
CA ILE A 364 15.39 9.61 -10.09
C ILE A 364 16.43 9.78 -8.98
N LYS A 365 17.74 9.69 -9.29
CA LYS A 365 18.81 9.89 -8.29
C LYS A 365 18.76 11.27 -7.63
N LYS A 366 18.40 12.31 -8.38
CA LYS A 366 18.29 13.70 -7.92
C LYS A 366 16.99 14.01 -7.18
N THR A 367 16.01 13.11 -7.22
CA THR A 367 14.73 13.33 -6.54
C THR A 367 14.94 13.38 -5.02
N ASP A 368 14.56 14.51 -4.42
CA ASP A 368 14.57 14.66 -2.97
C ASP A 368 13.46 13.82 -2.33
N ARG A 369 13.87 12.76 -1.65
CA ARG A 369 12.98 11.80 -0.99
C ARG A 369 12.65 12.14 0.45
N VAL A 370 13.39 13.06 1.10
CA VAL A 370 13.33 13.31 2.54
C VAL A 370 12.12 14.18 2.90
N ARG A 371 10.94 13.63 2.62
CA ARG A 371 9.63 14.26 2.80
C ARG A 371 8.52 13.23 2.69
N GLN A 372 7.29 13.67 2.97
CA GLN A 372 6.11 12.89 2.60
C GLN A 372 5.93 12.90 1.07
N PRO A 373 5.39 11.81 0.47
CA PRO A 373 5.14 11.77 -0.96
C PRO A 373 4.26 12.95 -1.41
N PRO A 374 4.63 13.66 -2.49
CA PRO A 374 3.78 14.69 -3.08
C PRO A 374 2.58 14.08 -3.82
N ASP A 375 1.62 14.91 -4.22
CA ASP A 375 0.48 14.49 -5.04
C ASP A 375 0.88 14.15 -6.50
N GLU A 376 2.05 14.61 -6.97
CA GLU A 376 2.53 14.44 -8.35
C GLU A 376 4.08 14.41 -8.45
N GLY A 377 4.58 13.96 -9.61
CA GLY A 377 6.01 13.91 -9.94
C GLY A 377 6.66 12.54 -9.68
N ILE A 378 7.96 12.45 -9.93
CA ILE A 378 8.75 11.19 -9.92
C ILE A 378 8.52 10.38 -8.64
N MET A 379 8.60 11.01 -7.47
CA MET A 379 8.39 10.33 -6.18
C MET A 379 6.96 9.79 -6.02
N CYS A 380 5.95 10.50 -6.54
CA CYS A 380 4.57 10.02 -6.50
C CYS A 380 4.42 8.79 -7.40
N ASP A 381 4.88 8.88 -8.65
CA ASP A 381 4.73 7.82 -9.64
C ASP A 381 5.46 6.53 -9.24
N LEU A 382 6.67 6.63 -8.68
CA LEU A 382 7.44 5.48 -8.17
C LEU A 382 6.71 4.71 -7.06
N LEU A 383 5.80 5.36 -6.35
CA LEU A 383 5.09 4.77 -5.21
C LEU A 383 3.63 4.39 -5.55
N TRP A 384 3.03 4.96 -6.60
CA TRP A 384 1.57 4.86 -6.82
C TRP A 384 1.12 4.43 -8.23
N SER A 385 1.99 4.48 -9.24
CA SER A 385 1.59 4.15 -10.60
C SER A 385 1.36 2.64 -10.79
N ASP A 386 0.44 2.28 -11.68
CA ASP A 386 0.11 0.89 -12.03
C ASP A 386 0.28 0.62 -13.53
N PRO A 387 0.69 -0.59 -13.95
CA PRO A 387 0.66 -0.97 -15.37
C PRO A 387 -0.78 -1.06 -15.90
N GLN A 388 -0.96 -0.85 -17.20
CA GLN A 388 -2.23 -1.11 -17.90
C GLN A 388 -2.00 -1.89 -19.21
N PRO A 389 -2.96 -2.71 -19.66
CA PRO A 389 -2.77 -3.55 -20.84
C PRO A 389 -2.71 -2.75 -22.16
N LEU A 390 -3.38 -1.59 -22.22
CA LEU A 390 -3.44 -0.75 -23.42
C LEU A 390 -2.29 0.25 -23.47
N ASN A 391 -1.85 0.60 -24.68
CA ASN A 391 -0.84 1.64 -24.87
C ASN A 391 -1.29 3.00 -24.35
N GLY A 392 -0.31 3.87 -24.07
CA GLY A 392 -0.50 5.22 -23.59
C GLY A 392 -0.54 5.30 -22.07
N ARG A 393 -1.21 6.33 -21.56
CA ARG A 393 -1.37 6.60 -20.14
C ARG A 393 -2.81 6.96 -19.82
N CYS A 394 -3.28 6.54 -18.65
CA CYS A 394 -4.59 6.93 -18.12
C CYS A 394 -4.44 7.49 -16.70
N PRO A 395 -5.41 8.27 -16.21
CA PRO A 395 -5.51 8.58 -14.78
C PRO A 395 -5.50 7.30 -13.94
N SER A 396 -4.80 7.31 -12.82
CA SER A 396 -4.78 6.17 -11.91
C SER A 396 -6.17 5.89 -11.36
N LYS A 397 -6.58 4.61 -11.36
CA LYS A 397 -7.79 4.15 -10.66
C LYS A 397 -7.74 4.43 -9.16
N ARG A 398 -6.55 4.64 -8.59
CA ARG A 398 -6.32 5.03 -7.20
C ARG A 398 -6.50 6.53 -6.98
N GLY A 399 -6.57 7.34 -8.04
CA GLY A 399 -6.69 8.79 -7.95
C GLY A 399 -5.38 9.52 -7.67
N VAL A 400 -4.26 8.81 -7.60
CA VAL A 400 -2.88 9.31 -7.41
C VAL A 400 -1.92 8.44 -8.24
N GLY A 401 -0.86 9.03 -8.79
CA GLY A 401 -0.02 8.39 -9.82
C GLY A 401 -0.71 8.32 -11.19
N CYS A 402 -0.25 7.42 -12.06
CA CYS A 402 -0.87 7.16 -13.36
C CYS A 402 -0.97 5.66 -13.67
N GLN A 403 -1.75 5.33 -14.70
CA GLN A 403 -1.64 4.04 -15.36
C GLN A 403 -0.73 4.18 -16.59
N PHE A 404 0.18 3.23 -16.82
CA PHE A 404 1.14 3.27 -17.94
C PHE A 404 1.10 2.00 -18.78
N GLY A 405 1.07 2.15 -20.10
CA GLY A 405 0.95 1.05 -21.06
C GLY A 405 2.28 0.40 -21.46
N PRO A 406 2.20 -0.65 -22.30
CA PRO A 406 3.39 -1.36 -22.79
C PRO A 406 4.37 -0.47 -23.55
N ASP A 407 3.88 0.48 -24.34
CA ASP A 407 4.71 1.43 -25.09
C ASP A 407 5.53 2.35 -24.18
N VAL A 408 4.98 2.74 -23.02
CA VAL A 408 5.69 3.53 -21.99
C VAL A 408 6.83 2.70 -21.40
N THR A 409 6.56 1.46 -21.01
CA THR A 409 7.60 0.56 -20.46
C THR A 409 8.71 0.30 -21.48
N VAL A 410 8.35 -0.08 -22.71
CA VAL A 410 9.33 -0.36 -23.77
C VAL A 410 10.23 0.83 -24.02
N ARG A 411 9.65 2.03 -24.14
CA ARG A 411 10.40 3.26 -24.39
C ARG A 411 11.34 3.57 -23.23
N TRP A 412 10.83 3.56 -22.00
CA TRP A 412 11.61 3.91 -20.82
C TRP A 412 12.77 2.93 -20.59
N CYS A 413 12.52 1.62 -20.71
CA CYS A 413 13.54 0.58 -20.59
C CYS A 413 14.66 0.79 -21.62
N LYS A 414 14.30 1.06 -22.88
CA LYS A 414 15.26 1.33 -23.96
C LYS A 414 16.09 2.58 -23.69
N GLU A 415 15.47 3.68 -23.30
CA GLU A 415 16.15 4.96 -23.03
C GLU A 415 17.12 4.87 -21.85
N ASN A 416 16.73 4.14 -20.80
CA ASN A 416 17.53 3.96 -19.59
C ASN A 416 18.42 2.71 -19.59
N LYS A 417 18.43 1.96 -20.71
CA LYS A 417 19.26 0.77 -20.94
C LYS A 417 19.05 -0.36 -19.90
N VAL A 418 17.85 -0.45 -19.36
CA VAL A 418 17.42 -1.56 -18.50
C VAL A 418 16.63 -2.58 -19.32
N ASP A 419 16.64 -3.83 -18.89
CA ASP A 419 16.01 -4.93 -19.61
C ASP A 419 14.51 -5.01 -19.26
N TYR A 420 14.14 -4.82 -17.98
CA TYR A 420 12.75 -4.83 -17.52
C TYR A 420 12.58 -4.15 -16.15
N VAL A 421 11.31 -3.93 -15.78
CA VAL A 421 10.87 -3.36 -14.50
C VAL A 421 10.26 -4.45 -13.60
N VAL A 422 10.60 -4.45 -12.31
CA VAL A 422 9.90 -5.20 -11.27
C VAL A 422 9.20 -4.21 -10.35
N ARG A 423 7.93 -4.49 -10.05
CA ARG A 423 7.12 -3.70 -9.14
C ARG A 423 6.21 -4.56 -8.27
N SER A 424 5.49 -3.94 -7.33
CA SER A 424 4.67 -4.65 -6.34
C SER A 424 3.25 -4.06 -6.26
N HIS A 425 2.79 -3.46 -5.16
CA HIS A 425 1.64 -2.52 -5.04
C HIS A 425 0.23 -3.01 -5.45
N GLU A 426 0.09 -4.07 -6.26
CA GLU A 426 -1.16 -4.69 -6.66
C GLU A 426 -1.17 -6.15 -6.21
N VAL A 427 -2.21 -6.54 -5.47
CA VAL A 427 -2.47 -7.94 -5.15
C VAL A 427 -2.73 -8.73 -6.44
N LYS A 428 -2.06 -9.88 -6.58
CA LYS A 428 -2.22 -10.79 -7.72
C LYS A 428 -2.66 -12.17 -7.24
N PRO A 429 -3.60 -12.85 -7.92
CA PRO A 429 -4.09 -14.15 -7.49
C PRO A 429 -2.99 -15.20 -7.25
N GLU A 430 -2.00 -15.29 -8.14
CA GLU A 430 -0.85 -16.21 -7.98
C GLU A 430 0.36 -15.55 -7.29
N GLY A 431 0.18 -14.37 -6.67
CA GLY A 431 1.25 -13.59 -6.05
C GLY A 431 2.17 -12.87 -7.03
N TYR A 432 2.01 -13.08 -8.33
CA TYR A 432 2.74 -12.34 -9.37
C TYR A 432 1.92 -12.21 -10.66
N GLU A 433 2.34 -11.32 -11.54
CA GLU A 433 1.81 -11.20 -12.90
C GLU A 433 2.88 -10.67 -13.85
N GLU A 434 2.94 -11.23 -15.05
CA GLU A 434 3.75 -10.70 -16.15
C GLU A 434 2.91 -9.72 -16.98
N HIS A 435 3.41 -8.50 -17.14
CA HIS A 435 2.81 -7.45 -17.94
C HIS A 435 3.72 -7.07 -19.12
N HIS A 436 3.11 -6.39 -20.09
CA HIS A 436 3.83 -5.68 -21.16
C HIS A 436 4.84 -6.56 -21.92
N ASN A 437 4.45 -7.81 -22.19
CA ASN A 437 5.27 -8.81 -22.90
C ASN A 437 6.62 -9.10 -22.22
N GLY A 438 6.61 -9.28 -20.90
CA GLY A 438 7.81 -9.63 -20.14
C GLY A 438 8.77 -8.46 -19.87
N GLN A 439 8.29 -7.22 -19.93
CA GLN A 439 9.08 -6.03 -19.59
C GLN A 439 8.63 -5.33 -18.30
N CYS A 440 7.51 -5.73 -17.72
CA CYS A 440 7.05 -5.26 -16.42
C CYS A 440 6.50 -6.45 -15.63
N TYR A 441 6.97 -6.65 -14.40
CA TYR A 441 6.54 -7.75 -13.55
C TYR A 441 5.98 -7.22 -12.25
N THR A 442 4.81 -7.70 -11.85
CA THR A 442 4.28 -7.48 -10.50
C THR A 442 4.63 -8.66 -9.62
N VAL A 443 5.16 -8.42 -8.41
CA VAL A 443 5.36 -9.43 -7.36
C VAL A 443 4.76 -8.93 -6.04
N PHE A 444 3.99 -9.77 -5.38
CA PHE A 444 3.25 -9.47 -4.16
C PHE A 444 3.45 -10.59 -3.13
N SER A 445 3.92 -10.26 -1.92
CA SER A 445 4.43 -11.25 -0.96
C SER A 445 3.53 -11.42 0.29
N ALA A 446 2.30 -10.90 0.26
CA ALA A 446 1.29 -11.09 1.29
C ALA A 446 0.21 -12.10 0.82
N PRO A 447 0.37 -13.40 1.11
CA PRO A 447 -0.65 -14.40 0.77
C PRO A 447 -1.92 -14.21 1.60
N ASN A 448 -3.07 -14.60 1.05
CA ASN A 448 -4.40 -14.39 1.64
C ASN A 448 -4.55 -12.98 2.24
N TYR A 449 -4.25 -11.98 1.43
CA TYR A 449 -4.13 -10.60 1.88
C TYR A 449 -5.38 -10.15 2.68
N CYS A 450 -5.13 -9.53 3.83
CA CYS A 450 -6.17 -9.13 4.80
C CYS A 450 -7.11 -10.28 5.22
N ASP A 451 -6.64 -11.52 5.26
CA ASP A 451 -7.38 -12.72 5.64
C ASP A 451 -8.64 -13.00 4.79
N GLN A 452 -8.76 -12.37 3.62
CA GLN A 452 -9.99 -12.33 2.82
C GLN A 452 -9.76 -12.61 1.34
N MET A 453 -8.62 -12.20 0.80
CA MET A 453 -8.41 -12.19 -0.66
C MET A 453 -8.12 -13.57 -1.25
N GLY A 454 -7.66 -14.54 -0.46
CA GLY A 454 -7.36 -15.91 -0.91
C GLY A 454 -6.27 -16.02 -1.99
N ASN A 455 -5.51 -14.95 -2.25
CA ASN A 455 -4.40 -14.96 -3.19
C ASN A 455 -3.19 -15.72 -2.62
N LYS A 456 -2.30 -16.18 -3.49
CA LYS A 456 -0.96 -16.61 -3.10
C LYS A 456 -0.04 -15.42 -2.90
N GLY A 457 1.04 -15.64 -2.16
CA GLY A 457 2.22 -14.78 -2.15
C GLY A 457 3.24 -15.30 -3.13
N ALA A 458 4.13 -14.44 -3.62
CA ALA A 458 5.28 -14.84 -4.40
C ALA A 458 6.53 -14.02 -4.07
N PHE A 459 7.69 -14.57 -4.41
CA PHE A 459 8.95 -13.84 -4.50
C PHE A 459 9.69 -14.22 -5.77
N ILE A 460 10.52 -13.31 -6.28
CA ILE A 460 11.37 -13.51 -7.45
C ILE A 460 12.77 -13.93 -6.99
N THR A 461 13.36 -14.89 -7.69
CA THR A 461 14.79 -15.20 -7.60
C THR A 461 15.47 -15.00 -8.94
N ILE A 462 16.68 -14.46 -8.90
CA ILE A 462 17.60 -14.32 -10.05
C ILE A 462 19.00 -14.81 -9.64
N THR A 463 19.89 -15.03 -10.60
CA THR A 463 21.34 -15.14 -10.35
C THR A 463 22.09 -14.07 -11.12
N GLY A 464 23.26 -13.64 -10.65
CA GLY A 464 23.99 -12.54 -11.32
C GLY A 464 24.35 -12.79 -12.79
N ASP A 465 24.46 -14.06 -13.19
CA ASP A 465 24.71 -14.54 -14.55
C ASP A 465 23.43 -14.86 -15.35
N ASN A 466 22.27 -14.95 -14.68
CA ASN A 466 20.97 -15.14 -15.30
C ASN A 466 19.91 -14.28 -14.60
N LEU A 467 19.73 -13.08 -15.15
CA LEU A 467 18.80 -12.08 -14.66
C LEU A 467 17.35 -12.34 -15.07
N LYS A 468 16.98 -13.54 -15.55
CA LYS A 468 15.57 -13.85 -15.83
C LYS A 468 14.82 -14.08 -14.51
N PRO A 469 13.64 -13.47 -14.31
CA PRO A 469 12.89 -13.64 -13.07
C PRO A 469 12.35 -15.07 -12.94
N LYS A 470 12.67 -15.73 -11.83
CA LYS A 470 12.05 -17.00 -11.45
C LYS A 470 11.13 -16.79 -10.25
N PHE A 471 9.83 -16.97 -10.47
CA PHE A 471 8.81 -16.84 -9.44
C PHE A 471 8.72 -18.10 -8.58
N THR A 472 8.61 -17.92 -7.26
CA THR A 472 8.23 -18.97 -6.33
C THR A 472 6.99 -18.50 -5.59
N THR A 473 5.89 -19.25 -5.72
CA THR A 473 4.62 -18.95 -5.06
C THR A 473 4.49 -19.71 -3.74
N PHE A 474 3.78 -19.16 -2.77
CA PHE A 474 3.52 -19.78 -1.48
C PHE A 474 2.15 -19.38 -0.93
N ASP A 475 1.55 -20.26 -0.14
CA ASP A 475 0.27 -20.02 0.53
C ASP A 475 0.48 -19.35 1.91
N CYS A 476 -0.59 -18.79 2.47
CA CYS A 476 -0.56 -18.17 3.80
C CYS A 476 -0.35 -19.21 4.90
N VAL A 477 0.24 -18.80 6.00
CA VAL A 477 0.37 -19.63 7.21
C VAL A 477 -0.54 -19.15 8.33
N ALA A 478 -0.81 -20.04 9.28
CA ALA A 478 -1.59 -19.69 10.46
C ALA A 478 -0.87 -18.61 11.30
N HIS A 479 -1.65 -17.65 11.79
CA HIS A 479 -1.21 -16.61 12.71
C HIS A 479 -2.17 -16.50 13.90
N PRO A 480 -1.78 -15.82 15.01
CA PRO A 480 -2.67 -15.56 16.13
C PRO A 480 -3.95 -14.84 15.70
N ASN A 481 -5.04 -15.10 16.43
CA ASN A 481 -6.36 -14.54 16.15
C ASN A 481 -6.42 -13.05 16.52
N LEU A 482 -5.90 -12.21 15.63
CA LEU A 482 -5.98 -10.76 15.67
C LEU A 482 -6.37 -10.30 14.26
N PRO A 483 -7.58 -9.74 14.07
CA PRO A 483 -8.06 -9.44 12.73
C PRO A 483 -7.18 -8.36 12.07
N PRO A 484 -7.14 -8.30 10.73
CA PRO A 484 -6.54 -7.19 10.01
C PRO A 484 -7.18 -5.87 10.45
N MET A 485 -6.42 -4.79 10.36
CA MET A 485 -6.86 -3.43 10.66
C MET A 485 -7.31 -3.24 12.12
N ALA A 486 -6.92 -4.12 13.05
CA ALA A 486 -7.32 -4.04 14.47
C ALA A 486 -6.90 -2.73 15.16
N TYR A 487 -5.90 -2.04 14.62
CA TYR A 487 -5.38 -0.77 15.12
C TYR A 487 -5.70 0.42 14.20
N ALA A 488 -6.42 0.20 13.09
CA ALA A 488 -6.80 1.23 12.16
C ALA A 488 -7.83 2.19 12.74
N ASN A 489 -7.93 3.37 12.15
CA ASN A 489 -8.86 4.38 12.64
C ASN A 489 -10.28 4.12 12.11
N ASN A 490 -11.22 3.87 13.03
CA ASN A 490 -12.65 3.69 12.73
C ASN A 490 -13.30 4.90 12.01
N LEU A 491 -12.64 6.07 12.02
CA LEU A 491 -13.11 7.28 11.34
C LEU A 491 -13.38 7.11 9.85
N PHE A 492 -12.72 6.17 9.18
CA PHE A 492 -12.84 6.00 7.74
C PHE A 492 -13.88 4.96 7.31
N GLY A 493 -14.46 4.20 8.26
CA GLY A 493 -15.63 3.33 8.02
C GLY A 493 -15.52 2.46 6.76
N PHE A 494 -14.31 1.96 6.48
CA PHE A 494 -14.07 1.02 5.39
C PHE A 494 -14.68 -0.34 5.68
#